data_AF-A0A1M3J120-F1
#
_entry.id   AF-A0A1M3J120-F1
#
_cell.length_a   1.000
_cell.length_b   1.000
_cell.length_c   1.000
_cell.angle_alpha   90.00
_cell.angle_beta   90.00
_cell.angle_gamma   90.00
#
_symmetry.space_group_name_H-M   'P 1'
#
loop_
_entity.id
_entity.type
_entity.pdbx_description
1 polymer ?
#
loop_
_entity_poly.entity_id
_entity_poly.type
_entity_poly.pdbx_seq_one_letter_code
_entity_poly.pdbx_strand_id
1 'polypeptide(L)'
;MLQKSHVKTKDTNMNDRPKLTIKKPLSLEKQTQISQALQSSGSYEPTKLSSKEQEYLKQKAQKKKKEGIKTALRWLQETYPECFNPQAPKPLKLKVEADLFAALPSDQSLSKVKIRQALEYHTKSIAYLKSLLNNTHRYDLQGHAVEEIYPAHKAWAQEKYEKTLKRIKDQSLKKKKTSSHR
;
A
#
# COMPACT_ATOMS: atom_id res chain seq x y z
N MET A 1 -61.93 -38.14 2.48
CA MET A 1 -61.31 -38.14 3.82
C MET A 1 -59.97 -38.81 3.71
N LEU A 2 -58.87 -38.12 4.00
CA LEU A 2 -57.58 -38.71 4.42
C LEU A 2 -56.70 -37.58 4.99
N GLN A 3 -55.84 -37.94 5.93
CA GLN A 3 -55.30 -37.10 7.00
C GLN A 3 -54.33 -35.99 6.55
N LYS A 4 -54.42 -34.84 7.23
CA LYS A 4 -53.50 -33.70 7.09
C LYS A 4 -52.15 -34.02 7.74
N SER A 5 -51.12 -34.14 6.92
CA SER A 5 -49.73 -34.26 7.34
C SER A 5 -49.19 -32.94 7.89
N HIS A 6 -48.70 -33.01 9.12
CA HIS A 6 -47.93 -31.99 9.82
C HIS A 6 -46.54 -31.83 9.19
N VAL A 7 -46.13 -30.60 8.84
CA VAL A 7 -44.71 -30.21 8.86
C VAL A 7 -44.62 -28.79 9.42
N LYS A 8 -43.92 -28.69 10.55
CA LYS A 8 -43.63 -27.47 11.32
C LYS A 8 -42.31 -26.90 10.80
N THR A 9 -42.34 -25.78 10.08
CA THR A 9 -41.13 -25.02 9.75
C THR A 9 -40.95 -23.89 10.76
N LYS A 10 -39.89 -24.00 11.57
CA LYS A 10 -39.40 -22.97 12.49
C LYS A 10 -38.67 -21.88 11.71
N ASP A 11 -38.92 -20.63 12.08
CA ASP A 11 -38.21 -19.45 11.63
C ASP A 11 -36.69 -19.58 11.82
N THR A 12 -35.94 -19.47 10.73
CA THR A 12 -34.48 -19.29 10.76
C THR A 12 -34.15 -17.81 10.60
N ASN A 13 -33.75 -17.20 11.71
CA ASN A 13 -33.19 -15.87 11.82
C ASN A 13 -31.80 -15.82 11.16
N MET A 14 -31.65 -15.02 10.11
CA MET A 14 -30.39 -14.75 9.40
C MET A 14 -29.49 -13.84 10.23
N ASN A 15 -28.65 -14.41 11.11
CA ASN A 15 -27.49 -13.69 11.62
C ASN A 15 -26.39 -14.61 12.17
N ASP A 16 -25.88 -15.52 11.35
CA ASP A 16 -24.69 -16.31 11.66
C ASP A 16 -23.42 -15.65 11.11
N ARG A 17 -22.80 -14.78 11.93
CA ARG A 17 -21.37 -14.49 11.81
C ARG A 17 -20.61 -15.41 12.76
N PRO A 18 -19.68 -16.26 12.29
CA PRO A 18 -18.95 -17.16 13.18
C PRO A 18 -18.10 -16.34 14.16
N LYS A 19 -18.40 -16.47 15.46
CA LYS A 19 -17.60 -15.91 16.53
C LYS A 19 -16.32 -16.75 16.66
N LEU A 20 -15.18 -16.17 16.27
CA LEU A 20 -13.85 -16.71 16.55
C LEU A 20 -13.69 -16.87 18.07
N THR A 21 -13.90 -18.08 18.56
CA THR A 21 -13.72 -18.44 19.97
C THR A 21 -12.23 -18.70 20.18
N ILE A 22 -11.56 -17.81 20.92
CA ILE A 22 -10.19 -18.04 21.37
C ILE A 22 -10.25 -19.20 22.37
N LYS A 23 -9.78 -20.38 21.96
CA LYS A 23 -9.72 -21.55 22.83
C LYS A 23 -8.75 -21.28 23.98
N LYS A 24 -9.28 -21.41 25.21
CA LYS A 24 -8.62 -21.50 26.53
C LYS A 24 -7.79 -20.26 26.93
N PRO A 25 -8.21 -19.47 27.93
CA PRO A 25 -7.34 -18.42 28.47
C PRO A 25 -6.05 -19.05 28.98
N LEU A 26 -4.94 -18.32 28.83
CA LEU A 26 -3.61 -18.73 29.29
C LEU A 26 -3.74 -19.30 30.72
N SER A 27 -3.32 -20.55 30.95
CA SER A 27 -3.37 -21.18 32.28
C SER A 27 -2.85 -20.21 33.34
N LEU A 28 -3.53 -20.12 34.49
CA LEU A 28 -3.14 -19.22 35.58
C LEU A 28 -1.65 -19.41 35.93
N GLU A 29 -1.16 -20.64 35.85
CA GLU A 29 0.25 -21.02 36.08
C GLU A 29 1.21 -20.39 35.07
N LYS A 30 0.83 -20.30 33.79
CA LYS A 30 1.62 -19.58 32.78
C LYS A 30 1.60 -18.08 33.04
N GLN A 31 0.48 -17.54 33.52
CA GLN A 31 0.41 -16.13 33.92
C GLN A 31 1.26 -15.86 35.18
N THR A 32 1.31 -16.81 36.13
CA THR A 32 2.15 -16.68 37.34
C THR A 32 3.63 -16.89 37.05
N GLN A 33 3.98 -17.78 36.12
CA GLN A 33 5.37 -17.95 35.68
C GLN A 33 5.88 -16.71 34.93
N ILE A 34 5.03 -16.07 34.12
CA ILE A 34 5.37 -14.79 33.47
C ILE A 34 5.58 -13.69 34.52
N SER A 35 4.72 -13.59 35.54
CA SER A 35 4.87 -12.56 36.58
C SER A 35 6.06 -12.82 37.52
N GLN A 36 6.36 -14.08 37.85
CA GLN A 36 7.52 -14.45 38.66
C GLN A 36 8.84 -14.26 37.90
N ALA A 37 8.89 -14.57 36.59
CA ALA A 37 10.08 -14.32 35.76
C ALA A 37 10.39 -12.82 35.62
N LEU A 38 9.35 -11.99 35.65
CA LEU A 38 9.50 -10.54 35.74
C LEU A 38 10.09 -10.16 37.12
N GLN A 39 9.59 -10.71 38.22
CA GLN A 39 10.10 -10.32 39.55
C GLN A 39 11.55 -10.79 39.85
N SER A 40 12.06 -11.82 39.16
CA SER A 40 13.36 -12.42 39.45
C SER A 40 14.53 -11.99 38.55
N SER A 41 14.31 -11.13 37.55
CA SER A 41 15.39 -10.57 36.73
C SER A 41 15.65 -9.13 37.16
N GLY A 42 16.88 -8.85 37.60
CA GLY A 42 17.29 -7.54 38.09
C GLY A 42 16.86 -6.41 37.15
N SER A 43 16.24 -5.38 37.71
CA SER A 43 15.91 -4.08 37.12
C SER A 43 16.10 -4.00 35.60
N TYR A 44 15.20 -4.59 34.82
CA TYR A 44 15.07 -4.26 33.41
C TYR A 44 14.37 -2.89 33.33
N GLU A 45 15.13 -1.84 33.62
CA GLU A 45 14.87 -0.55 33.00
C GLU A 45 14.90 -0.80 31.49
N PRO A 46 13.80 -0.59 30.73
CA PRO A 46 13.90 -0.58 29.30
C PRO A 46 14.86 0.54 28.97
N THR A 47 16.12 0.22 28.62
CA THR A 47 17.11 1.19 28.19
C THR A 47 16.49 1.99 27.07
N LYS A 48 16.06 3.23 27.37
CA LYS A 48 15.52 4.14 26.37
C LYS A 48 16.61 4.29 25.32
N LEU A 49 16.35 3.79 24.10
CA LEU A 49 17.29 3.95 22.99
C LEU A 49 17.68 5.42 22.90
N SER A 50 18.98 5.69 22.78
CA SER A 50 19.49 7.04 22.61
C SER A 50 18.81 7.69 21.41
N SER A 51 18.51 8.99 21.48
CA SER A 51 17.85 9.72 20.38
C SER A 51 18.59 9.55 19.04
N LYS A 52 19.92 9.37 19.09
CA LYS A 52 20.76 9.07 17.91
C LYS A 52 20.49 7.67 17.34
N GLU A 53 20.32 6.67 18.18
CA GLU A 53 20.04 5.29 17.75
C GLU A 53 18.63 5.18 17.17
N GLN A 54 17.65 5.84 17.78
CA GLN A 54 16.27 5.89 17.27
C GLN A 54 16.22 6.51 15.86
N GLU A 55 16.91 7.62 15.65
CA GLU A 55 16.98 8.29 14.36
C GLU A 55 17.71 7.44 13.31
N TYR A 56 18.81 6.78 13.68
CA TYR A 56 19.52 5.84 12.80
C TYR A 56 18.60 4.69 12.34
N LEU A 57 17.88 4.05 13.26
CA LEU A 57 16.97 2.96 12.95
C LEU A 57 15.83 3.42 12.02
N LYS A 58 15.28 4.61 12.27
CA LYS A 58 14.26 5.24 11.42
C LYS A 58 14.79 5.50 10.01
N GLN A 59 15.99 6.06 9.86
CA GLN A 59 16.62 6.28 8.56
C GLN A 59 16.91 4.97 7.83
N LYS A 60 17.43 3.94 8.53
CA LYS A 60 17.67 2.61 7.98
C LYS A 60 16.38 1.96 7.47
N ALA A 61 15.30 2.05 8.24
CA ALA A 61 13.99 1.56 7.84
C ALA A 61 13.43 2.33 6.62
N GLN A 62 13.56 3.66 6.60
CA GLN A 62 13.16 4.47 5.44
C GLN A 62 13.94 4.12 4.18
N LYS A 63 15.26 3.91 4.28
CA LYS A 63 16.10 3.46 3.17
C LYS A 63 15.63 2.11 2.66
N LYS A 64 15.45 1.12 3.54
CA LYS A 64 14.93 -0.21 3.18
C LYS A 64 13.56 -0.14 2.49
N LYS A 65 12.67 0.75 2.97
CA LYS A 65 11.37 1.00 2.33
C LYS A 65 11.54 1.56 0.91
N LYS A 66 12.39 2.58 0.73
CA LYS A 66 12.66 3.18 -0.59
C LYS A 66 13.22 2.15 -1.58
N GLU A 67 14.17 1.33 -1.15
CA GLU A 67 14.70 0.24 -2.00
C GLU A 67 13.60 -0.77 -2.35
N GLY A 68 12.75 -1.15 -1.39
CA GLY A 68 11.61 -2.02 -1.65
C GLY A 68 10.63 -1.47 -2.68
N ILE A 69 10.36 -0.16 -2.65
CA ILE A 69 9.53 0.54 -3.64
C ILE A 69 10.20 0.50 -5.01
N LYS A 70 11.50 0.80 -5.07
CA LYS A 70 12.28 0.79 -6.32
C LYS A 70 12.30 -0.58 -6.97
N THR A 71 12.51 -1.64 -6.20
CA THR A 71 12.46 -3.03 -6.69
C THR A 71 11.08 -3.38 -7.24
N ALA A 72 10.01 -3.04 -6.53
CA ALA A 72 8.65 -3.30 -6.98
C ALA A 72 8.29 -2.51 -8.25
N LEU A 73 8.72 -1.25 -8.35
CA LEU A 73 8.51 -0.42 -9.53
C LEU A 73 9.26 -0.97 -10.76
N ARG A 74 10.51 -1.41 -10.56
CA ARG A 74 11.29 -2.05 -11.63
C ARG A 74 10.59 -3.30 -12.17
N TRP A 75 10.09 -4.15 -11.28
CA TRP A 75 9.34 -5.33 -11.70
C TRP A 75 8.07 -4.98 -12.48
N LEU A 76 7.32 -3.96 -12.05
CA LEU A 76 6.14 -3.48 -12.78
C LEU A 76 6.51 -3.00 -14.20
N GLN A 77 7.64 -2.32 -14.34
CA GLN A 77 8.16 -1.84 -15.62
C GLN A 77 8.59 -2.97 -16.56
N GLU A 78 9.23 -4.00 -16.01
CA GLU A 78 9.69 -5.17 -16.76
C GLU A 78 8.51 -6.08 -17.17
N THR A 79 7.51 -6.21 -16.29
CA THR A 79 6.36 -7.11 -16.52
C THR A 79 5.27 -6.47 -17.38
N TYR A 80 5.03 -5.17 -17.21
CA TYR A 80 3.95 -4.42 -17.87
C TYR A 80 4.50 -3.14 -18.53
N PRO A 81 5.40 -3.26 -19.52
CA PRO A 81 6.09 -2.12 -20.12
C PRO A 81 5.14 -1.14 -20.80
N GLU A 82 4.04 -1.64 -21.35
CA GLU A 82 3.01 -0.83 -22.03
C GLU A 82 2.39 0.23 -21.11
N CYS A 83 2.24 -0.07 -19.82
CA CYS A 83 1.56 0.80 -18.87
C CYS A 83 2.52 1.53 -17.95
N PHE A 84 3.61 0.87 -17.55
CA PHE A 84 4.55 1.40 -16.57
C PHE A 84 5.79 2.08 -17.20
N ASN A 85 5.77 2.36 -18.50
CA ASN A 85 6.88 3.03 -19.19
C ASN A 85 7.37 4.28 -18.42
N PRO A 86 8.68 4.37 -18.07
CA PRO A 86 9.22 5.51 -17.32
C PRO A 86 9.04 6.87 -18.00
N GLN A 87 9.05 6.91 -19.33
CA GLN A 87 8.98 8.13 -20.13
C GLN A 87 7.54 8.50 -20.50
N ALA A 88 6.75 7.50 -20.84
CA ALA A 88 5.37 7.68 -21.30
C ALA A 88 4.42 6.70 -20.58
N PRO A 89 4.23 6.85 -19.27
CA PRO A 89 3.33 5.96 -18.53
C PRO A 89 1.89 6.14 -19.02
N LYS A 90 1.10 5.07 -19.07
CA LYS A 90 -0.32 5.15 -19.44
C LYS A 90 -1.20 5.35 -18.18
N PRO A 91 -2.33 6.06 -18.29
CA PRO A 91 -3.27 6.18 -17.18
C PRO A 91 -3.85 4.80 -16.84
N LEU A 92 -3.69 4.35 -15.60
CA LEU A 92 -4.08 3.00 -15.21
C LEU A 92 -5.58 2.90 -14.97
N LYS A 93 -6.15 1.72 -15.26
CA LYS A 93 -7.49 1.28 -14.87
C LYS A 93 -7.74 1.51 -13.38
N LEU A 94 -8.96 1.87 -13.01
CA LEU A 94 -9.36 1.98 -11.61
C LEU A 94 -9.24 0.61 -10.92
N LYS A 95 -8.71 0.62 -9.68
CA LYS A 95 -8.50 -0.60 -8.88
C LYS A 95 -7.60 -1.66 -9.57
N VAL A 96 -6.68 -1.24 -10.44
CA VAL A 96 -5.66 -2.12 -11.09
C VAL A 96 -4.85 -2.97 -10.11
N GLU A 97 -4.81 -2.60 -8.82
CA GLU A 97 -4.22 -3.42 -7.76
C GLU A 97 -4.77 -4.86 -7.70
N ALA A 98 -6.07 -5.04 -7.95
CA ALA A 98 -6.69 -6.36 -7.92
C ALA A 98 -6.16 -7.23 -9.05
N ASP A 99 -6.10 -6.68 -10.26
CA ASP A 99 -5.57 -7.34 -11.45
C ASP A 99 -4.09 -7.70 -11.26
N LEU A 100 -3.30 -6.79 -10.66
CA LEU A 100 -1.91 -7.04 -10.31
C LEU A 100 -1.76 -8.18 -9.31
N PHE A 101 -2.58 -8.22 -8.25
CA PHE A 101 -2.48 -9.29 -7.24
C PHE A 101 -2.97 -10.64 -7.74
N ALA A 102 -3.88 -10.67 -8.71
CA ALA A 102 -4.32 -11.90 -9.36
C ALA A 102 -3.23 -12.46 -10.28
N ALA A 103 -2.46 -11.58 -10.94
CA ALA A 103 -1.37 -11.95 -11.83
C ALA A 103 -0.02 -12.19 -11.11
N LEU A 104 0.05 -12.03 -9.78
CA LEU A 104 1.29 -12.28 -9.04
C LEU A 104 1.59 -13.78 -9.00
N PRO A 105 2.77 -14.21 -9.47
CA PRO A 105 3.15 -15.60 -9.38
C PRO A 105 3.45 -15.97 -7.92
N SER A 106 3.09 -17.19 -7.53
CA SER A 106 3.11 -17.67 -6.15
C SER A 106 4.51 -17.75 -5.53
N ASP A 107 5.54 -17.80 -6.37
CA ASP A 107 6.96 -17.88 -6.02
C ASP A 107 7.61 -16.51 -5.79
N GLN A 108 6.93 -15.42 -6.12
CA GLN A 108 7.58 -14.12 -6.18
C GLN A 108 7.69 -13.44 -4.81
N SER A 109 8.91 -13.05 -4.45
CA SER A 109 9.26 -12.35 -3.21
C SER A 109 8.68 -10.93 -3.07
N LEU A 110 7.82 -10.46 -3.99
CA LEU A 110 7.24 -9.12 -3.93
C LEU A 110 6.01 -9.09 -3.02
N SER A 111 6.15 -8.41 -1.88
CA SER A 111 5.01 -8.16 -0.98
C SER A 111 3.99 -7.23 -1.63
N LYS A 112 2.70 -7.56 -1.49
CA LYS A 112 1.56 -6.71 -1.88
C LYS A 112 1.67 -5.28 -1.36
N VAL A 113 2.24 -5.09 -0.16
CA VAL A 113 2.46 -3.77 0.44
C VAL A 113 3.45 -2.94 -0.39
N LYS A 114 4.53 -3.55 -0.89
CA LYS A 114 5.53 -2.85 -1.72
C LYS A 114 4.94 -2.46 -3.07
N ILE A 115 4.09 -3.31 -3.66
CA ILE A 115 3.39 -3.01 -4.92
C ILE A 115 2.47 -1.81 -4.75
N ARG A 116 1.66 -1.75 -3.68
CA ARG A 116 0.83 -0.57 -3.41
C ARG A 116 1.67 0.70 -3.27
N GLN A 117 2.77 0.64 -2.53
CA GLN A 117 3.67 1.80 -2.38
C GLN A 117 4.32 2.22 -3.71
N ALA A 118 4.64 1.26 -4.58
CA ALA A 118 5.14 1.54 -5.92
C ALA A 118 4.07 2.19 -6.81
N LEU A 119 2.82 1.72 -6.76
CA LEU A 119 1.69 2.33 -7.46
C LEU A 119 1.40 3.75 -6.99
N GLU A 120 1.38 3.96 -5.67
CA GLU A 120 1.24 5.30 -5.10
C GLU A 120 2.35 6.24 -5.57
N TYR A 121 3.60 5.76 -5.64
CA TYR A 121 4.71 6.54 -6.14
C TYR A 121 4.56 6.86 -7.63
N HIS A 122 4.22 5.85 -8.43
CA HIS A 122 4.05 5.97 -9.88
C HIS A 122 2.94 6.96 -10.25
N THR A 123 1.77 6.84 -9.62
CA THR A 123 0.59 7.68 -9.88
C THR A 123 0.73 9.13 -9.42
N LYS A 124 1.67 9.41 -8.51
CA LYS A 124 2.02 10.76 -8.05
C LYS A 124 3.16 11.39 -8.88
N SER A 125 3.71 10.67 -9.86
CA SER A 125 4.78 11.18 -10.71
C SER A 125 4.28 12.22 -11.72
N ILE A 126 5.14 13.17 -12.09
CA ILE A 126 4.80 14.21 -13.08
C ILE A 126 4.45 13.60 -14.44
N ALA A 127 5.22 12.61 -14.88
CA ALA A 127 4.98 11.94 -16.16
C ALA A 127 3.59 11.29 -16.19
N TYR A 128 3.19 10.64 -15.08
CA TYR A 128 1.87 10.06 -14.94
C TYR A 128 0.75 11.10 -14.93
N LEU A 129 0.89 12.16 -14.13
CA LEU A 129 -0.10 13.24 -14.08
C LEU A 129 -0.30 13.90 -15.46
N LYS A 130 0.80 14.15 -16.18
CA LYS A 130 0.78 14.65 -17.56
C LYS A 130 0.07 13.68 -18.51
N SER A 131 0.33 12.38 -18.39
CA SER A 131 -0.36 11.37 -19.18
C SER A 131 -1.87 11.34 -18.92
N LEU A 132 -2.28 11.44 -17.65
CA LEU A 132 -3.69 11.46 -17.27
C LEU A 132 -4.45 12.66 -17.85
N LEU A 133 -3.78 13.80 -18.05
CA LEU A 133 -4.35 14.98 -18.70
C LEU A 133 -4.52 14.81 -20.21
N ASN A 134 -3.51 14.22 -20.86
CA ASN A 134 -3.42 14.13 -22.31
C ASN A 134 -4.22 12.97 -22.92
N ASN A 135 -4.63 11.99 -22.12
CA ASN A 135 -5.37 10.82 -22.59
C ASN A 135 -6.88 10.96 -22.36
N THR A 136 -7.66 10.23 -23.14
CA THR A 136 -9.12 10.12 -22.99
C THR A 136 -9.53 8.89 -22.18
N HIS A 137 -8.72 7.83 -22.22
CA HIS A 137 -9.02 6.55 -21.59
C HIS A 137 -7.91 6.08 -20.62
N ARG A 138 -8.30 5.18 -19.74
CA ARG A 138 -7.47 4.38 -18.86
C ARG A 138 -7.22 3.02 -19.51
N TYR A 139 -6.09 2.43 -19.15
CA TYR A 139 -5.59 1.19 -19.73
C TYR A 139 -5.44 0.10 -18.68
N ASP A 140 -5.76 -1.14 -19.07
CA ASP A 140 -5.50 -2.33 -18.27
C ASP A 140 -4.00 -2.69 -18.25
N LEU A 141 -3.63 -3.82 -17.65
CA LEU A 141 -2.22 -4.25 -17.57
C LEU A 141 -1.63 -4.68 -18.91
N GLN A 142 -2.48 -5.04 -19.87
CA GLN A 142 -2.12 -5.47 -21.21
C GLN A 142 -2.01 -4.29 -22.19
N GLY A 143 -2.45 -3.09 -21.77
CA GLY A 143 -2.38 -1.88 -22.56
C GLY A 143 -3.62 -1.62 -23.40
N HIS A 144 -4.74 -2.30 -23.14
CA HIS A 144 -6.02 -2.03 -23.80
C HIS A 144 -6.79 -0.92 -23.08
N ALA A 145 -7.46 -0.06 -23.84
CA ALA A 145 -8.34 0.97 -23.29
C ALA A 145 -9.60 0.34 -22.69
N VAL A 146 -9.92 0.69 -21.44
CA VAL A 146 -11.00 0.05 -20.67
C VAL A 146 -11.99 1.02 -20.04
N GLU A 147 -11.57 2.22 -19.67
CA GLU A 147 -12.44 3.18 -18.96
C GLU A 147 -12.16 4.60 -19.43
N GLU A 148 -13.18 5.45 -19.55
CA GLU A 148 -12.99 6.86 -19.87
C GLU A 148 -12.45 7.65 -18.64
N ILE A 149 -11.62 8.65 -18.90
CA ILE A 149 -11.14 9.57 -17.87
C ILE A 149 -12.12 10.72 -17.72
N TYR A 150 -12.89 10.69 -16.64
CA TYR A 150 -13.81 11.77 -16.30
C TYR A 150 -13.12 13.14 -16.17
N PRO A 151 -13.79 14.24 -16.57
CA PRO A 151 -13.26 15.60 -16.46
C PRO A 151 -12.79 15.98 -15.05
N ALA A 152 -13.50 15.54 -14.01
CA ALA A 152 -13.12 15.78 -12.61
C ALA A 152 -11.74 15.18 -12.26
N HIS A 153 -11.40 14.02 -12.81
CA HIS A 153 -10.09 13.40 -12.61
C HIS A 153 -8.98 14.19 -13.31
N LYS A 154 -9.27 14.76 -14.49
CA LYS A 154 -8.32 15.65 -15.19
C LYS A 154 -8.10 16.94 -14.41
N ALA A 155 -9.16 17.56 -13.89
CA ALA A 155 -9.04 18.76 -13.06
C ALA A 155 -8.18 18.51 -11.81
N TRP A 156 -8.40 17.39 -11.11
CA TRP A 156 -7.56 16.96 -10.00
C TRP A 156 -6.10 16.75 -10.42
N ALA A 157 -5.87 16.10 -11.56
CA ALA A 157 -4.53 15.85 -12.07
C ALA A 157 -3.78 17.15 -12.39
N GLN A 158 -4.48 18.13 -12.95
CA GLN A 158 -3.95 19.45 -13.28
C GLN A 158 -3.47 20.17 -12.02
N GLU A 159 -4.31 20.23 -10.99
CA GLU A 159 -3.97 20.85 -9.71
C GLU A 159 -2.73 20.19 -9.08
N LYS A 160 -2.66 18.85 -9.11
CA LYS A 160 -1.51 18.11 -8.57
C LYS A 160 -0.24 18.34 -9.40
N TYR A 161 -0.38 18.41 -10.72
CA TYR A 161 0.73 18.63 -11.64
C TYR A 161 1.38 19.99 -11.36
N GLU A 162 0.59 21.05 -11.28
CA GLU A 162 1.05 22.42 -10.98
C GLU A 162 1.73 22.52 -9.61
N LYS A 163 1.10 21.95 -8.57
CA LYS A 163 1.70 21.90 -7.21
C LYS A 163 3.04 21.18 -7.21
N THR A 164 3.15 20.09 -7.97
CA THR A 164 4.39 19.30 -8.05
C THR A 164 5.48 20.06 -8.77
N LEU A 165 5.17 20.74 -9.88
CA LEU A 165 6.11 21.60 -10.60
C LEU A 165 6.62 22.75 -9.73
N LYS A 166 5.72 23.45 -9.02
CA LYS A 166 6.09 24.52 -8.10
C LYS A 166 7.08 24.02 -7.04
N ARG A 167 6.78 22.87 -6.41
CA ARG A 167 7.67 22.25 -5.42
C ARG A 167 9.05 21.93 -5.98
N ILE A 168 9.14 21.41 -7.20
CA ILE A 168 10.42 21.11 -7.85
C ILE A 168 11.20 22.40 -8.13
N LYS A 169 10.53 23.44 -8.64
CA LYS A 169 11.13 24.76 -8.87
C LYS A 169 11.71 25.32 -7.56
N ASP A 170 10.92 25.34 -6.49
CA ASP A 170 11.36 25.85 -5.18
C ASP A 170 12.56 25.07 -4.62
N GLN A 171 12.55 23.74 -4.77
CA GLN A 171 13.68 22.89 -4.38
C GLN A 171 14.94 23.18 -5.20
N SER A 172 14.81 23.42 -6.51
CA SER A 172 15.94 23.76 -7.38
C SER A 172 16.57 25.11 -7.00
N LEU A 173 15.75 26.10 -6.63
CA LEU A 173 16.20 27.43 -6.21
C LEU A 173 16.94 27.37 -4.87
N LYS A 174 16.45 26.57 -3.91
CA LYS A 174 17.12 26.36 -2.61
C LYS A 174 18.51 25.75 -2.79
N LYS A 175 18.65 24.73 -3.65
CA LYS A 175 19.94 24.08 -3.92
C LYS A 175 20.97 25.04 -4.53
N LYS A 176 20.56 25.91 -5.46
CA LYS A 176 21.44 26.93 -6.07
C LYS A 176 21.96 27.95 -5.04
N LYS A 177 21.11 28.36 -4.08
CA LYS A 177 21.52 29.28 -3.00
C LYS A 177 22.53 28.64 -2.06
N THR A 178 22.33 27.37 -1.68
CA THR A 178 23.25 26.64 -0.78
C THR A 178 24.59 26.31 -1.44
N SER A 179 24.64 26.09 -2.75
CA SER A 179 25.89 25.83 -3.47
C SER A 179 26.71 27.09 -3.75
N SER A 180 26.08 28.27 -3.71
CA SER A 180 26.77 29.56 -3.90
C SER A 180 27.40 30.13 -2.63
N HIS A 181 27.11 29.56 -1.46
CA HIS A 181 27.66 29.96 -0.15
C HIS A 181 28.74 28.98 0.36
N ARG A 182 29.24 28.10 -0.51
CA ARG A 182 30.26 27.09 -0.18
C ARG A 182 31.41 27.21 -1.16
#